data_AF-A0A6P0T4D2-F1
#
_entry.id   AF-A0A6P0T4D2-F1
#
_cell.length_a   1.000
_cell.length_b   1.000
_cell.length_c   1.000
_cell.angle_alpha   90.00
_cell.angle_beta   90.00
_cell.angle_gamma   90.00
#
_symmetry.space_group_name_H-M   'P 1'
#
loop_
_entity.id
_entity.type
_entity.pdbx_description
1 polymer ?
#
loop_
_entity_poly.entity_id
_entity_poly.type
_entity_poly.pdbx_seq_one_letter_code
_entity_poly.pdbx_strand_id
1 'polypeptide(L)' 'MLFDPEKKTRIDMDTRVPTGDTGKAHKICREIAEQLRRKGNVMRHLGVKKNKSGKSHQCIQAFEVDDEEQYN' A
#
# COMPACT_ATOMS: atom_id res chain seq x y z
N MET A 1 8.09 12.86 -9.08
CA MET A 1 8.43 11.64 -8.31
C MET A 1 8.25 10.48 -9.25
N LEU A 2 9.32 10.13 -9.97
CA LEU A 2 9.41 8.90 -10.75
C LEU A 2 9.85 7.79 -9.79
N PHE A 3 9.33 6.59 -9.99
CA PHE A 3 9.91 5.42 -9.36
C PHE A 3 11.34 5.24 -9.86
N ASP A 4 12.27 4.94 -8.97
CA ASP A 4 13.67 4.71 -9.27
C ASP A 4 13.83 3.34 -9.96
N PRO A 5 14.32 3.29 -11.22
CA PRO A 5 14.49 2.04 -11.94
C PRO A 5 15.54 1.09 -11.31
N GLU A 6 16.42 1.60 -10.44
CA GLU A 6 17.41 0.78 -9.73
C GLU A 6 16.83 0.14 -8.46
N LYS A 7 15.69 0.65 -7.96
CA LYS A 7 15.03 0.10 -6.76
C LYS A 7 13.99 -0.95 -7.13
N LYS A 8 13.93 -2.03 -6.34
CA LYS A 8 12.91 -3.06 -6.52
C LYS A 8 11.56 -2.54 -6.01
N THR A 9 10.52 -2.72 -6.81
CA THR A 9 9.14 -2.47 -6.37
C THR A 9 8.54 -3.73 -5.75
N ARG A 10 8.04 -3.65 -4.52
CA ARG A 10 7.28 -4.70 -3.84
C ARG A 10 5.83 -4.29 -3.63
N ILE A 11 4.96 -5.28 -3.51
CA ILE A 11 3.53 -5.06 -3.23
C ILE A 11 3.28 -5.34 -1.74
N ASP A 12 2.82 -4.33 -1.01
CA ASP A 12 2.24 -4.47 0.32
C ASP A 12 0.75 -4.75 0.22
N MET A 13 0.33 -5.78 0.94
CA MET A 13 -1.07 -6.13 1.16
C MET A 13 -1.39 -6.35 2.64
N ASP A 14 -0.48 -6.03 3.57
CA ASP A 14 -0.72 -6.28 4.99
C ASP A 14 -1.69 -5.27 5.60
N THR A 15 -1.75 -4.07 5.01
CA THR A 15 -2.67 -3.02 5.41
C THR A 15 -4.13 -3.44 5.16
N ARG A 16 -4.94 -3.47 6.22
CA ARG A 16 -6.38 -3.79 6.17
C ARG A 16 -7.22 -2.65 6.73
N VAL A 17 -8.34 -2.38 6.06
CA VAL A 17 -9.33 -1.38 6.46
C VAL A 17 -10.62 -2.09 6.86
N PRO A 18 -11.11 -1.95 8.11
CA PRO A 18 -12.32 -2.59 8.61
C PRO A 18 -13.57 -1.85 8.15
N THR A 19 -13.81 -1.82 6.84
CA THR A 19 -15.01 -1.24 6.24
C THR A 19 -15.60 -2.18 5.19
N GLY A 20 -16.93 -2.24 5.11
CA GLY A 20 -17.65 -2.93 4.03
C GLY A 20 -17.87 -2.06 2.80
N ASP A 21 -17.59 -0.76 2.89
CA ASP A 21 -17.72 0.22 1.82
C ASP A 21 -16.40 0.32 1.02
N THR A 22 -16.44 -0.10 -0.24
CA THR A 22 -15.27 -0.10 -1.14
C THR A 22 -14.78 1.32 -1.44
N GLY A 23 -15.66 2.31 -1.54
CA GLY A 23 -15.28 3.70 -1.78
C GLY A 23 -14.53 4.30 -0.58
N LYS A 24 -15.04 4.05 0.64
CA LYS A 24 -14.34 4.42 1.88
C LYS A 24 -13.00 3.69 2.01
N ALA A 25 -12.94 2.41 1.66
CA ALA A 25 -11.70 1.64 1.67
C ALA A 25 -10.65 2.27 0.74
N HIS A 26 -11.01 2.63 -0.49
CA HIS A 26 -10.11 3.30 -1.42
C HIS A 26 -9.56 4.61 -0.85
N LYS A 27 -10.44 5.44 -0.27
CA LYS A 27 -10.03 6.72 0.34
C LYS A 27 -9.01 6.49 1.46
N ILE A 28 -9.30 5.59 2.40
CA ILE A 28 -8.43 5.30 3.53
C ILE A 28 -7.09 4.71 3.06
N CYS A 29 -7.10 3.73 2.17
CA CYS A 29 -5.87 3.13 1.64
C CYS A 29 -5.00 4.13 0.87
N ARG A 30 -5.61 5.10 0.19
CA ARG A 30 -4.90 6.19 -0.47
C ARG A 30 -4.28 7.15 0.55
N GLU A 31 -5.03 7.55 1.59
CA GLU A 31 -4.52 8.40 2.66
C GLU A 31 -3.33 7.76 3.38
N ILE A 32 -3.38 6.45 3.63
CA ILE A 32 -2.26 5.68 4.22
C ILE A 32 -1.01 5.77 3.32
N ALA A 33 -1.17 5.52 2.01
CA ALA A 33 -0.06 5.60 1.07
C ALA A 33 0.54 7.03 1.01
N GLU A 34 -0.31 8.06 1.03
CA GLU A 34 0.13 9.45 1.04
C GLU A 34 0.85 9.83 2.35
N GLN A 35 0.38 9.35 3.51
CA GLN A 35 1.03 9.58 4.79
C GLN A 35 2.41 8.92 4.86
N LEU A 36 2.54 7.69 4.35
CA LEU A 36 3.82 6.98 4.30
C LEU A 36 4.78 7.67 3.33
N ARG A 37 4.25 8.19 2.21
CA ARG A 37 5.03 9.03 1.29
C ARG A 37 5.56 10.31 1.93
N ARG A 38 4.79 10.95 2.81
CA ARG A 38 5.25 12.11 3.58
C ARG A 38 6.34 11.77 4.60
N LYS A 39 6.41 10.51 5.05
CA LYS A 39 7.46 10.03 5.98
C LYS A 39 8.77 9.64 5.28
N GLY A 40 8.85 9.79 3.96
CA GLY A 40 10.05 9.46 3.18
C GLY A 40 10.00 8.10 2.47
N ASN A 41 8.94 7.31 2.64
CA ASN A 41 8.79 6.05 1.92
C ASN A 41 8.31 6.30 0.49
N VAL A 42 8.87 5.64 -0.52
CA VAL A 42 8.29 5.70 -1.87
C VAL A 42 7.16 4.69 -1.94
N MET A 43 5.92 5.17 -1.85
CA MET A 43 4.73 4.33 -1.85
C MET A 43 3.65 4.85 -2.80
N ARG A 44 2.93 3.93 -3.45
CA ARG A 44 1.81 4.19 -4.36
C ARG A 44 0.64 3.28 -4.05
N HIS A 45 -0.54 3.88 -3.91
CA HIS A 45 -1.78 3.12 -3.87
C HIS A 45 -2.11 2.52 -5.25
N LEU A 46 -2.35 1.21 -5.30
CA LEU A 46 -2.77 0.49 -6.51
C LEU A 46 -4.26 0.14 -6.49
N GLY A 47 -4.83 -0.09 -5.30
CA GLY A 47 -6.24 -0.38 -5.18
C GLY A 47 -6.61 -1.02 -3.86
N VAL A 48 -7.80 -1.61 -3.81
CA VAL A 48 -8.27 -2.39 -2.66
C VAL A 48 -8.82 -3.72 -3.12
N LYS A 49 -8.64 -4.75 -2.30
CA LYS A 49 -9.22 -6.08 -2.48
C LYS A 49 -10.22 -6.34 -1.37
N LYS A 50 -11.44 -6.70 -1.73
CA LYS A 50 -12.47 -7.09 -0.76
C LYS A 50 -12.08 -8.42 -0.11
N ASN A 51 -12.12 -8.50 1.21
CA ASN A 51 -11.90 -9.77 1.92
C ASN A 51 -13.13 -10.67 1.83
N LYS A 52 -12.93 -11.99 1.97
CA LYS A 52 -13.99 -13.02 1.82
C LYS A 52 -15.22 -12.75 2.70
N SER A 53 -15.04 -12.15 3.88
CA SER A 53 -16.13 -11.81 4.79
C SER A 53 -16.94 -10.57 4.38
N GLY A 54 -16.44 -9.76 3.44
CA GLY A 54 -17.04 -8.49 3.03
C GLY A 54 -17.04 -7.39 4.09
N LYS A 55 -16.50 -7.66 5.28
CA LYS A 55 -16.44 -6.71 6.42
C LYS A 55 -15.17 -5.86 6.43
N SER A 56 -14.23 -6.17 5.55
CA SER A 56 -12.96 -5.46 5.43
C SER A 56 -12.43 -5.50 4.01
N HIS A 57 -11.52 -4.57 3.74
CA HIS A 57 -10.77 -4.50 2.50
C HIS A 57 -9.28 -4.52 2.82
N GLN A 58 -8.52 -5.17 1.97
CA GLN A 58 -7.07 -5.17 1.97
C GLN A 58 -6.59 -4.06 1.03
N CYS A 59 -5.71 -3.18 1.48
CA CYS A 59 -5.07 -2.22 0.59
C CYS A 59 -4.06 -2.95 -0.30
N ILE A 60 -3.95 -2.54 -1.55
CA ILE A 60 -2.88 -2.98 -2.44
C ILE A 60 -2.00 -1.74 -2.68
N GLN A 61 -0.78 -1.79 -2.19
CA GLN A 61 0.18 -0.68 -2.26
C GLN A 61 1.48 -1.18 -2.88
N ALA A 62 2.10 -0.38 -3.74
CA ALA A 62 3.46 -0.62 -4.22
C ALA A 62 4.42 0.26 -3.45
N PHE A 63 5.57 -0.28 -3.06
CA PHE A 63 6.64 0.48 -2.43
C PHE A 63 8.00 0.09 -3.00
N GLU A 64 8.93 1.05 -3.03
CA GLU A 64 10.32 0.77 -3.39
C GLU A 64 11.07 0.27 -2.17
N VAL A 65 11.86 -0.78 -2.38
CA VAL A 65 12.86 -1.24 -1.44
C VAL A 65 14.24 -1.04 -2.05
N ASP A 66 15.15 -0.55 -1.24
CA ASP A 66 16.57 -0.62 -1.54
C ASP A 66 17.01 -2.09 -1.48
N ASP A 67 17.87 -2.53 -2.39
CA ASP A 67 18.29 -3.93 -2.54
C ASP A 67 19.14 -4.47 -1.35
N GLU A 68 19.31 -3.67 -0.28
CA GLU A 68 20.25 -3.93 0.82
C GLU A 68 19.63 -4.36 2.17
N GLU A 69 18.38 -4.80 2.22
CA GLU A 69 17.88 -5.49 3.42
C GLU A 69 17.65 -6.98 3.16
N GLN A 70 18.78 -7.70 3.16
CA GLN A 70 18.85 -9.06 3.67
C GLN A 70 18.42 -8.99 5.15
N TYR A 71 17.13 -9.21 5.42
CA TYR A 71 16.63 -9.45 6.78
C TYR A 71 17.42 -10.64 7.35
N ASN A 72 18.26 -10.37 8.34
CA ASN A 72 18.86 -11.38 9.22
C ASN A 72 17.82 -11.86 10.24
#